data_AF-X0PLV2-F1
#
_entry.id   AF-X0PLV2-F1
#
_cell.length_a   1.000
_cell.length_b   1.000
_cell.length_c   1.000
_cell.angle_alpha   90.00
_cell.angle_beta   90.00
_cell.angle_gamma   90.00
#
_symmetry.space_group_name_H-M   'P 1'
#
loop_
_entity.id
_entity.type
_entity.pdbx_description
1 polymer ?
#
loop_
_entity_poly.entity_id
_entity_poly.type
_entity_poly.pdbx_seq_one_letter_code
_entity_poly.pdbx_strand_id
1 'polypeptide(L)'
;MSEKALFADGEIVVHGARQNNLKGIDIRIPKKRTTVFVGLSGAGKSSLVFDTIAAQSRRELNETFPSFTQQYLPKYGQPAVSSIDHLPVAIVIEQKKIGQNARSTVATYTGIYSLLRLLFSRVGQPFIGYSDTFSFNMPQGMCKTCQGLGYVDEIDEAALVDKNKSLNQGAITFVSFGVNTWRWRRYADSGLFDNDKPLKDYSPKEWQLLMYAPQQQLHDAPPAWHKTALYEGIIPRIRRSILHKAEAKHHRARLLK
;
A
#
# COMPACT_ATOMS: atom_id res chain seq x y z
N MET A 1 33.48 36.29 -10.63
CA MET A 1 34.32 35.07 -10.50
C MET A 1 34.81 34.73 -11.89
N SER A 2 36.12 34.56 -12.11
CA SER A 2 36.65 34.27 -13.44
C SER A 2 36.32 32.82 -13.85
N GLU A 3 36.27 32.54 -15.15
CA GLU A 3 36.04 31.18 -15.66
C GLU A 3 37.09 30.19 -15.14
N LYS A 4 38.37 30.60 -15.09
CA LYS A 4 39.45 29.83 -14.47
C LYS A 4 39.16 29.50 -12.99
N ALA A 5 38.58 30.43 -12.24
CA ALA A 5 38.22 30.19 -10.83
C ALA A 5 36.99 29.28 -10.68
N LEU A 6 36.07 29.28 -11.65
CA LEU A 6 34.88 28.43 -11.63
C LEU A 6 35.25 26.94 -11.79
N PHE A 7 36.22 26.63 -12.64
CA PHE A 7 36.66 25.27 -12.96
C PHE A 7 37.94 24.83 -12.25
N ALA A 8 38.43 25.60 -11.27
CA ALA A 8 39.67 25.32 -10.55
C ALA A 8 39.67 23.96 -9.81
N ASP A 9 38.49 23.51 -9.35
CA ASP A 9 38.31 22.22 -8.66
C ASP A 9 38.04 21.04 -9.63
N GLY A 10 38.19 21.27 -10.93
CA GLY A 10 37.88 20.33 -11.99
C GLY A 10 36.46 20.47 -12.55
N GLU A 11 36.18 19.71 -13.60
CA GLU A 11 34.94 19.79 -14.35
C GLU A 11 34.46 18.41 -14.80
N ILE A 12 33.16 18.31 -15.09
CA ILE A 12 32.56 17.21 -15.84
C ILE A 12 32.32 17.75 -17.24
N VAL A 13 32.87 17.09 -18.26
CA VAL A 13 32.74 17.53 -19.65
C VAL A 13 31.85 16.55 -20.37
N VAL A 14 30.70 17.01 -20.86
CA VAL A 14 29.76 16.21 -21.63
C VAL A 14 29.90 16.59 -23.09
N HIS A 15 30.14 15.59 -23.94
CA HIS A 15 30.34 15.79 -25.37
C HIS A 15 29.19 15.25 -26.21
N GLY A 16 28.62 16.11 -27.07
CA GLY A 16 27.61 15.74 -28.06
C GLY A 16 26.40 14.98 -27.49
N ALA A 17 25.78 15.47 -26.40
CA ALA A 17 24.61 14.83 -25.82
C ALA A 17 23.37 14.95 -26.74
N ARG A 18 22.77 13.80 -27.08
CA ARG A 18 21.68 13.61 -28.05
C ARG A 18 20.48 12.83 -27.47
N GLN A 19 20.48 12.54 -26.17
CA GLN A 19 19.40 11.81 -25.52
C GLN A 19 18.07 12.55 -25.65
N ASN A 20 17.01 11.82 -26.06
CA ASN A 20 15.67 12.36 -26.31
C ASN A 20 15.68 13.51 -27.33
N ASN A 21 15.41 14.74 -26.88
CA ASN A 21 15.32 15.94 -27.71
C ASN A 21 16.57 16.85 -27.64
N LEU A 22 17.67 16.38 -27.04
CA LEU A 22 18.93 17.11 -27.01
C LEU A 22 19.55 17.17 -28.42
N LYS A 23 20.08 18.33 -28.79
CA LYS A 23 20.57 18.62 -30.15
C LYS A 23 22.09 18.46 -30.31
N GLY A 24 22.69 17.45 -29.68
CA GLY A 24 24.14 17.22 -29.73
C GLY A 24 24.92 18.29 -28.99
N ILE A 25 24.54 18.59 -27.75
CA ILE A 25 25.12 19.69 -26.98
C ILE A 25 26.42 19.29 -26.27
N ASP A 26 27.37 20.21 -26.22
CA ASP A 26 28.57 20.12 -25.38
C ASP A 26 28.42 21.04 -24.16
N ILE A 27 28.73 20.53 -22.97
CA ILE A 27 28.62 21.32 -21.73
C ILE A 27 29.71 20.96 -20.73
N ARG A 28 30.22 21.97 -20.02
CA ARG A 28 31.16 21.84 -18.91
C ARG A 28 30.47 22.18 -17.60
N ILE A 29 30.54 21.29 -16.62
CA ILE A 29 29.91 21.43 -15.31
C ILE A 29 31.01 21.49 -14.24
N PRO A 30 31.12 22.58 -13.46
CA PRO A 30 32.17 22.70 -12.45
C PRO A 30 31.93 21.75 -11.27
N LYS A 31 32.99 21.08 -10.82
CA LYS A 31 32.95 20.23 -9.63
C LYS A 31 32.97 21.07 -8.35
N LYS A 32 32.46 20.49 -7.25
CA LYS A 32 32.34 21.13 -5.92
C LYS A 32 31.56 22.44 -5.91
N ARG A 33 30.65 22.62 -6.88
CA ARG A 33 29.74 23.76 -6.98
C ARG A 33 28.30 23.27 -7.04
N THR A 34 27.38 24.11 -6.58
CA THR A 34 25.95 23.90 -6.79
C THR A 34 25.59 24.39 -8.17
N THR A 35 25.44 23.47 -9.12
CA THR A 35 24.98 23.77 -10.49
C THR A 35 23.47 23.59 -10.59
N VAL A 36 22.78 24.60 -11.10
CA VAL A 36 21.32 24.56 -11.30
C VAL A 36 21.02 24.56 -12.81
N PHE A 37 20.27 23.57 -13.27
CA PHE A 37 19.80 23.48 -14.65
C PHE A 37 18.41 24.10 -14.75
N VAL A 38 18.28 25.21 -15.49
CA VAL A 38 17.04 25.97 -15.65
C VAL A 38 16.54 25.96 -17.10
N GLY A 39 15.26 26.25 -17.30
CA GLY A 39 14.63 26.27 -18.62
C GLY A 39 13.18 25.77 -18.62
N LEU A 40 12.45 26.04 -19.70
CA LEU A 40 11.04 25.67 -19.86
C LEU A 40 10.79 24.16 -19.75
N SER A 41 9.56 23.75 -19.43
CA SER A 41 9.17 22.34 -19.49
C SER A 41 9.43 21.78 -20.88
N GLY A 42 9.95 20.55 -20.96
CA GLY A 42 10.34 19.94 -22.24
C GLY A 42 11.66 20.44 -22.84
N ALA A 43 12.37 21.42 -22.25
CA ALA A 43 13.64 21.93 -22.79
C ALA A 43 14.83 20.93 -22.79
N GLY A 44 14.64 19.70 -22.26
CA GLY A 44 15.68 18.67 -22.22
C GLY A 44 16.52 18.64 -20.93
N LYS A 45 16.17 19.41 -19.90
CA LYS A 45 16.87 19.43 -18.59
C LYS A 45 16.98 18.03 -17.98
N SER A 46 15.84 17.33 -17.88
CA SER A 46 15.79 15.97 -17.33
C SER A 46 16.54 14.97 -18.23
N SER A 47 16.45 15.14 -19.56
CA SER A 47 17.19 14.34 -20.53
C SER A 47 18.71 14.46 -20.34
N LEU A 48 19.21 15.65 -20.02
CA LEU A 48 20.62 15.88 -19.76
C LEU A 48 21.05 15.34 -18.38
N VAL A 49 20.33 15.71 -17.32
CA VAL A 49 20.75 15.39 -15.94
C VAL A 49 20.52 13.92 -15.60
N PHE A 50 19.31 13.42 -15.80
CA PHE A 50 18.91 12.08 -15.37
C PHE A 50 19.18 11.03 -16.45
N ASP A 51 18.74 11.29 -17.69
CA ASP A 51 18.79 10.28 -18.75
C ASP A 51 20.15 10.21 -19.44
N THR A 52 21.03 11.22 -19.28
CA THR A 52 22.39 11.22 -19.85
C THR A 52 23.44 11.08 -18.74
N ILE A 53 23.65 12.12 -17.93
CA ILE A 53 24.77 12.17 -16.97
C ILE A 53 24.61 11.09 -15.88
N ALA A 54 23.45 11.05 -15.22
CA ALA A 54 23.24 10.07 -14.16
C ALA A 54 23.11 8.64 -14.68
N ALA A 55 22.48 8.45 -15.85
CA ALA A 55 22.38 7.15 -16.50
C ALA A 55 23.76 6.58 -16.84
N GLN A 56 24.65 7.40 -17.44
CA GLN A 56 26.01 7.00 -17.76
C GLN A 56 26.80 6.64 -16.49
N SER A 57 26.73 7.49 -15.46
CA SER A 57 27.43 7.27 -14.20
C SER A 57 26.98 5.98 -13.50
N ARG A 58 25.67 5.73 -13.44
CA ARG A 58 25.11 4.50 -12.86
C ARG A 58 25.49 3.26 -13.67
N ARG A 59 25.57 3.37 -14.99
CA ARG A 59 26.03 2.29 -15.87
C ARG A 59 27.50 1.95 -15.62
N GLU A 60 28.38 2.95 -15.63
CA GLU A 60 29.81 2.76 -15.36
C GLU A 60 30.02 2.17 -13.95
N LEU A 61 29.25 2.62 -12.97
CA LEU A 61 29.26 2.01 -11.63
C LEU A 61 28.83 0.54 -11.66
N ASN A 62 27.76 0.19 -12.39
CA ASN A 62 27.32 -1.20 -12.51
C ASN A 62 28.42 -2.11 -13.10
N GLU A 63 29.21 -1.60 -14.04
CA GLU A 63 30.31 -2.34 -14.68
C GLU A 63 31.45 -2.69 -13.69
N THR A 64 31.54 -2.01 -12.54
CA THR A 64 32.53 -2.33 -11.48
C THR A 64 32.14 -3.52 -10.61
N PHE A 65 30.87 -3.96 -10.65
CA PHE A 65 30.41 -5.11 -9.86
C PHE A 65 30.75 -6.43 -10.53
N PRO A 66 30.82 -7.55 -9.77
CA PRO A 66 30.99 -8.88 -10.35
C PRO A 66 29.92 -9.22 -11.39
N SER A 67 30.30 -9.96 -12.43
CA SER A 67 29.40 -10.33 -13.55
C SER A 67 28.11 -11.01 -13.10
N PHE A 68 28.15 -11.81 -12.03
CA PHE A 68 26.97 -12.41 -11.41
C PHE A 68 25.99 -11.35 -10.89
N THR A 69 26.48 -10.33 -10.17
CA THR A 69 25.66 -9.25 -9.62
C THR A 69 25.08 -8.38 -10.74
N GLN A 70 25.84 -8.12 -11.80
CA GLN A 70 25.41 -7.31 -12.94
C GLN A 70 24.12 -7.82 -13.59
N GLN A 71 23.85 -9.13 -13.55
CA GLN A 71 22.61 -9.72 -14.10
C GLN A 71 21.34 -9.23 -13.40
N TYR A 72 21.46 -8.85 -12.12
CA TYR A 72 20.34 -8.42 -11.27
C TYR A 72 20.31 -6.90 -11.05
N LEU A 73 21.35 -6.18 -11.47
CA LEU A 73 21.39 -4.72 -11.34
C LEU A 73 20.44 -4.06 -12.35
N PRO A 74 19.89 -2.88 -12.03
CA PRO A 74 19.10 -2.12 -12.98
C PRO A 74 19.90 -1.86 -14.27
N LYS A 75 19.35 -2.26 -15.41
CA LYS A 75 19.96 -2.01 -16.71
C LYS A 75 19.63 -0.59 -17.14
N TYR A 76 20.54 0.33 -16.87
CA TYR A 76 20.49 1.67 -17.46
C TYR A 76 20.92 1.53 -18.93
N GLY A 77 20.04 1.92 -19.86
CA GLY A 77 20.40 1.94 -21.28
C GLY A 77 21.61 2.83 -21.51
N GLN A 78 22.43 2.52 -22.51
CA GLN A 78 23.50 3.41 -22.94
C GLN A 78 22.88 4.73 -23.41
N PRO A 79 23.17 5.87 -22.77
CA PRO A 79 22.64 7.15 -23.21
C PRO A 79 23.26 7.56 -24.55
N ALA A 80 22.49 8.28 -25.36
CA ALA A 80 22.97 8.85 -26.62
C ALA A 80 23.86 10.08 -26.35
N VAL A 81 25.15 9.84 -26.11
CA VAL A 81 26.20 10.85 -25.86
C VAL A 81 27.50 10.37 -26.47
N SER A 82 28.38 11.28 -26.93
CA SER A 82 29.66 10.89 -27.51
C SER A 82 30.65 10.43 -26.44
N SER A 83 30.87 11.24 -25.41
CA SER A 83 31.66 10.90 -24.23
C SER A 83 31.28 11.80 -23.05
N ILE A 84 31.61 11.35 -21.84
CA ILE A 84 31.55 12.19 -20.65
C ILE A 84 32.87 12.02 -19.89
N ASP A 85 33.67 13.08 -19.86
CA ASP A 85 34.97 13.05 -19.19
C ASP A 85 34.86 13.47 -17.72
N HIS A 86 35.65 12.79 -16.90
CA HIS A 86 35.77 13.05 -15.46
C HIS A 86 34.45 12.91 -14.67
N LEU A 87 33.55 12.03 -15.12
CA LEU A 87 32.26 11.75 -14.49
C LEU A 87 32.43 11.05 -13.12
N PRO A 88 31.99 11.66 -12.00
CA PRO A 88 31.95 10.96 -10.72
C PRO A 88 30.76 10.00 -10.63
N VAL A 89 30.75 9.17 -9.58
CA VAL A 89 29.55 8.39 -9.21
C VAL A 89 28.41 9.33 -8.83
N ALA A 90 27.28 9.20 -9.52
CA ALA A 90 26.11 10.04 -9.36
C ALA A 90 25.10 9.38 -8.41
N ILE A 91 24.80 10.06 -7.29
CA ILE A 91 23.69 9.72 -6.41
C ILE A 91 22.50 10.59 -6.81
N VAL A 92 21.48 9.97 -7.38
CA VAL A 92 20.28 10.67 -7.82
C VAL A 92 19.24 10.65 -6.71
N ILE A 93 18.75 11.85 -6.38
CA ILE A 93 17.67 12.05 -5.42
C ILE A 93 16.43 12.46 -6.21
N GLU A 94 15.50 11.53 -6.36
CA GLU A 94 14.23 11.72 -7.07
C GLU A 94 13.06 11.75 -6.08
N GLN A 95 11.95 12.39 -6.48
CA GLN A 95 10.67 12.29 -5.77
C GLN A 95 9.94 10.98 -6.08
N LYS A 96 10.66 9.84 -6.08
CA LYS A 96 10.01 8.54 -6.22
C LYS A 96 9.17 8.29 -4.97
N LYS A 97 7.89 7.96 -5.16
CA LYS A 97 7.00 7.63 -4.05
C LYS A 97 7.65 6.54 -3.21
N ILE A 98 7.79 6.81 -1.91
CA ILE A 98 8.18 5.80 -0.94
C ILE A 98 7.13 4.68 -1.05
N GLY A 99 7.60 3.44 -1.17
CA GLY A 99 6.73 2.29 -1.42
C GLY A 99 5.62 2.19 -0.38
N GLN A 100 4.41 1.84 -0.81
CA GLN A 100 3.27 1.63 0.07
C GLN A 100 3.38 0.25 0.74
N ASN A 101 4.25 0.13 1.73
CA ASN A 101 4.22 -0.98 2.66
C ASN A 101 3.54 -0.50 3.95
N ALA A 102 2.45 -1.14 4.35
CA ALA A 102 1.67 -0.77 5.54
C ALA A 102 2.48 -0.80 6.84
N ARG A 103 3.61 -1.53 6.86
CA ARG A 103 4.54 -1.56 7.99
C ARG A 103 5.78 -0.67 7.80
N SER A 104 5.84 0.13 6.73
CA SER A 104 6.91 1.11 6.54
C SER A 104 6.49 2.46 7.11
N THR A 105 7.20 2.89 8.14
CA THR A 105 7.03 4.20 8.78
C THR A 105 8.22 5.10 8.46
N VAL A 106 8.11 6.39 8.81
CA VAL A 106 9.25 7.31 8.72
C VAL A 106 10.45 6.78 9.52
N ALA A 107 10.21 6.21 10.71
CA ALA A 107 11.27 5.70 11.56
C ALA A 107 11.98 4.48 10.97
N THR A 108 11.25 3.59 10.28
CA THR A 108 11.89 2.47 9.58
C THR A 108 12.65 2.95 8.35
N TYR A 109 12.13 3.96 7.65
CA TYR A 109 12.75 4.53 6.46
C TYR A 109 14.07 5.24 6.76
N THR A 110 14.14 6.01 7.84
CA THR A 110 15.36 6.73 8.25
C THR A 110 16.37 5.83 8.97
N GLY A 111 16.02 4.57 9.27
CA GLY A 111 16.84 3.66 10.05
C GLY A 111 16.87 3.94 11.56
N ILE A 112 16.30 5.06 12.02
CA ILE A 112 16.27 5.41 13.45
C ILE A 112 15.53 4.36 14.28
N TYR A 113 14.56 3.65 13.69
CA TYR A 113 13.82 2.60 14.38
C TYR A 113 14.73 1.50 14.92
N SER A 114 15.77 1.10 14.19
CA SER A 114 16.71 0.09 14.67
C SER A 114 17.51 0.57 15.87
N LEU A 115 17.88 1.86 15.89
CA LEU A 115 18.57 2.48 17.02
C LEU A 115 17.66 2.59 18.25
N LEU A 116 16.40 2.98 18.05
CA LEU A 116 15.41 3.04 19.13
C LEU A 116 15.19 1.66 19.76
N ARG A 117 15.00 0.62 18.94
CA ARG A 117 14.83 -0.75 19.46
C ARG A 117 16.05 -1.21 20.25
N LEU A 118 17.26 -0.93 19.76
CA LEU A 118 18.48 -1.23 20.51
C LEU A 118 18.52 -0.46 21.84
N LEU A 119 18.24 0.84 21.83
CA LEU A 119 18.22 1.69 23.03
C LEU A 119 17.27 1.13 24.07
N PHE A 120 15.99 0.95 23.73
CA PHE A 120 14.97 0.45 24.67
C PHE A 120 15.28 -0.97 25.16
N SER A 121 15.90 -1.83 24.34
CA SER A 121 16.34 -3.15 24.79
C SER A 121 17.44 -3.15 25.83
N ARG A 122 18.20 -2.05 25.95
CA ARG A 122 19.33 -1.93 26.89
C ARG A 122 18.99 -1.13 28.14
N VAL A 123 18.16 -0.09 28.00
CA VAL A 123 17.86 0.82 29.12
C VAL A 123 16.42 0.73 29.61
N GLY A 124 15.54 0.04 28.89
CA GLY A 124 14.13 -0.10 29.25
C GLY A 124 13.94 -0.86 30.56
N GLN A 125 13.10 -0.32 31.44
CA GLN A 125 12.71 -0.93 32.70
C GLN A 125 11.19 -1.07 32.76
N PRO A 126 10.63 -2.26 33.07
CA PRO A 126 11.35 -3.52 33.30
C PRO A 126 12.00 -4.07 32.01
N PHE A 127 12.99 -4.95 32.16
CA PHE A 127 13.53 -5.69 31.03
C PHE A 127 12.48 -6.66 30.48
N ILE A 128 12.08 -6.47 29.22
CA ILE A 128 11.06 -7.31 28.55
C ILE A 128 11.63 -8.15 27.39
N GLY A 129 12.89 -7.93 27.01
CA GLY A 129 13.55 -8.64 25.92
C GLY A 129 14.53 -7.79 25.11
N TYR A 130 15.05 -8.37 24.04
CA TYR A 130 16.03 -7.72 23.17
C TYR A 130 15.36 -6.89 22.06
N SER A 131 16.16 -6.36 21.13
CA SER A 131 15.70 -5.43 20.05
C SER A 131 14.56 -5.98 19.18
N ASP A 132 14.40 -7.30 19.10
CA ASP A 132 13.29 -7.97 18.41
C ASP A 132 11.94 -7.80 19.13
N THR A 133 11.93 -7.78 20.47
CA THR A 133 10.73 -7.51 21.28
C THR A 133 10.16 -6.11 21.06
N PHE A 134 11.00 -5.15 20.66
CA PHE A 134 10.56 -3.79 20.34
C PHE A 134 10.18 -3.62 18.86
N SER A 135 10.15 -4.71 18.08
CA SER A 135 9.86 -4.69 16.66
C SER A 135 8.40 -5.01 16.36
N PHE A 136 7.64 -4.04 15.82
CA PHE A 136 6.29 -4.29 15.30
C PHE A 136 6.31 -5.12 14.00
N ASN A 137 7.49 -5.34 13.41
CA ASN A 137 7.67 -6.21 12.24
C ASN A 137 7.97 -7.67 12.61
N MET A 138 8.23 -7.97 13.89
CA MET A 138 8.62 -9.31 14.34
C MET A 138 7.55 -9.91 15.25
N PRO A 139 7.25 -11.22 15.17
CA PRO A 139 6.22 -11.87 16.01
C PRO A 139 6.42 -11.67 17.51
N GLN A 140 7.68 -11.50 17.94
CA GLN A 140 8.08 -11.30 19.33
C GLN A 140 7.60 -9.95 19.89
N GLY A 141 7.50 -8.91 19.06
CA GLY A 141 7.18 -7.56 19.46
C GLY A 141 5.87 -7.00 18.89
N MET A 142 5.33 -7.63 17.85
CA MET A 142 4.11 -7.13 17.20
C MET A 142 2.86 -7.43 18.05
N CYS A 143 1.92 -6.49 18.04
CA CYS A 143 0.61 -6.70 18.63
C CYS A 143 -0.10 -7.90 17.97
N LYS A 144 -0.63 -8.83 18.77
CA LYS A 144 -1.30 -10.05 18.28
C LYS A 144 -2.59 -9.76 17.49
N THR A 145 -3.24 -8.62 17.75
CA THR A 145 -4.50 -8.24 17.12
C THR A 145 -4.27 -7.63 15.73
N CYS A 146 -3.45 -6.57 15.63
CA CYS A 146 -3.19 -5.88 14.36
C CYS A 146 -1.95 -6.40 13.60
N GLN A 147 -1.20 -7.35 14.19
CA GLN A 147 0.01 -7.93 13.60
C GLN A 147 1.01 -6.87 13.12
N GLY A 148 1.17 -5.82 13.93
CA GLY A 148 2.10 -4.73 13.67
C GLY A 148 1.64 -3.68 12.66
N LEU A 149 0.41 -3.76 12.15
CA LEU A 149 -0.15 -2.76 11.21
C LEU A 149 -0.59 -1.47 11.91
N GLY A 150 -0.89 -1.54 13.21
CA GLY A 150 -1.40 -0.41 13.98
C GLY A 150 -2.89 -0.12 13.79
N TYR A 151 -3.57 -0.82 12.87
CA TYR A 151 -5.01 -0.76 12.66
C TYR A 151 -5.56 -2.17 12.35
N VAL A 152 -6.88 -2.33 12.49
CA VAL A 152 -7.62 -3.52 12.07
C VAL A 152 -8.81 -3.08 11.22
N ASP A 153 -9.15 -3.88 10.21
CA ASP A 153 -10.39 -3.70 9.47
C ASP A 153 -11.52 -4.34 10.29
N GLU A 154 -12.47 -3.53 10.75
CA GLU A 154 -13.65 -4.00 11.46
C GLU A 154 -14.93 -3.68 10.69
N ILE A 155 -16.01 -4.38 11.01
CA ILE A 155 -17.33 -4.16 10.39
C ILE A 155 -18.09 -3.18 11.28
N ASP A 156 -18.43 -2.03 10.72
CA ASP A 156 -19.39 -1.12 11.34
C ASP A 156 -20.81 -1.69 11.18
N GLU A 157 -21.35 -2.20 12.28
CA GLU A 157 -22.68 -2.81 12.32
C GLU A 157 -23.80 -1.80 12.10
N ALA A 158 -23.62 -0.56 12.55
CA ALA A 158 -24.64 0.48 12.40
C ALA A 158 -24.75 0.89 10.93
N ALA A 159 -23.65 0.87 10.19
CA ALA A 159 -23.65 1.09 8.75
C ALA A 159 -24.21 -0.11 7.96
N LEU A 160 -24.17 -1.31 8.54
CA LEU A 160 -24.52 -2.56 7.86
C LEU A 160 -26.03 -2.82 7.78
N VAL A 161 -26.78 -2.31 8.75
CA VAL A 161 -28.23 -2.51 8.82
C VAL A 161 -28.98 -1.23 9.14
N ASP A 162 -30.05 -0.98 8.38
CA ASP A 162 -31.02 0.07 8.65
C ASP A 162 -32.09 -0.46 9.60
N LYS A 163 -31.98 -0.10 10.89
CA LYS A 163 -32.89 -0.59 11.93
C LYS A 163 -34.35 -0.22 11.71
N ASN A 164 -34.64 0.82 10.92
CA ASN A 164 -36.00 1.28 10.70
C ASN A 164 -36.75 0.46 9.64
N LYS A 165 -36.05 -0.40 8.91
CA LYS A 165 -36.60 -1.22 7.83
C LYS A 165 -36.75 -2.66 8.26
N SER A 166 -37.65 -3.37 7.58
CA SER A 166 -37.74 -4.83 7.64
C SER A 166 -36.80 -5.52 6.64
N LEU A 167 -36.65 -6.84 6.74
CA LEU A 167 -35.85 -7.59 5.76
C LEU A 167 -36.39 -7.41 4.34
N ASN A 168 -37.72 -7.43 4.14
CA ASN A 168 -38.37 -7.20 2.85
C ASN A 168 -38.16 -5.77 2.31
N GLN A 169 -37.95 -4.79 3.20
CA GLN A 169 -37.64 -3.41 2.83
C GLN A 169 -36.14 -3.16 2.58
N GLY A 170 -35.32 -4.21 2.65
CA GLY A 170 -33.87 -4.10 2.42
C GLY A 170 -33.12 -3.51 3.61
N ALA A 171 -33.45 -3.96 4.83
CA ALA A 171 -32.76 -3.53 6.05
C ALA A 171 -31.26 -3.82 6.04
N ILE A 172 -30.79 -4.86 5.33
CA ILE A 172 -29.35 -5.12 5.18
C ILE A 172 -28.80 -4.26 4.04
N THR A 173 -28.05 -3.21 4.38
CA THR A 173 -27.64 -2.14 3.44
C THR A 173 -26.50 -2.56 2.51
N PHE A 174 -25.80 -3.64 2.85
CA PHE A 174 -24.67 -4.13 2.07
C PHE A 174 -25.11 -4.70 0.70
N VAL A 175 -24.43 -4.28 -0.36
CA VAL A 175 -24.85 -4.50 -1.78
C VAL A 175 -25.19 -5.95 -2.13
N SER A 176 -24.49 -6.93 -1.56
CA SER A 176 -24.73 -8.34 -1.86
C SER A 176 -25.94 -8.94 -1.12
N PHE A 177 -26.59 -8.19 -0.24
CA PHE A 177 -27.76 -8.60 0.55
C PHE A 177 -29.03 -7.84 0.14
N GLY A 178 -29.05 -7.27 -1.08
CA GLY A 178 -30.27 -6.67 -1.62
C GLY A 178 -31.45 -7.64 -1.62
N VAL A 179 -32.66 -7.11 -1.50
CA VAL A 179 -33.90 -7.91 -1.47
C VAL A 179 -33.95 -8.87 -2.67
N ASN A 180 -34.43 -10.09 -2.46
CA ASN A 180 -34.48 -11.18 -3.43
C ASN A 180 -33.14 -11.76 -3.93
N THR A 181 -31.99 -11.23 -3.48
CA THR A 181 -30.68 -11.83 -3.78
C THR A 181 -30.48 -13.15 -3.01
N TRP A 182 -29.59 -14.01 -3.52
CA TRP A 182 -29.26 -15.29 -2.88
C TRP A 182 -28.83 -15.15 -1.41
N ARG A 183 -28.05 -14.12 -1.04
CA ARG A 183 -27.63 -13.94 0.35
C ARG A 183 -28.74 -13.41 1.23
N TRP A 184 -29.62 -12.57 0.69
CA TRP A 184 -30.81 -12.10 1.40
C TRP A 184 -31.77 -13.25 1.72
N ARG A 185 -32.00 -14.16 0.75
CA ARG A 185 -32.83 -15.37 0.91
C ARG A 185 -32.37 -16.27 2.06
N ARG A 186 -31.08 -16.22 2.43
CA ARG A 186 -30.53 -16.97 3.57
C ARG A 186 -31.01 -16.48 4.93
N TYR A 187 -31.67 -15.33 4.99
CA TYR A 187 -32.35 -14.83 6.17
C TYR A 187 -33.85 -14.88 5.97
N ALA A 188 -34.35 -14.38 4.83
CA ALA A 188 -35.78 -14.33 4.57
C ALA A 188 -36.44 -15.71 4.48
N ASP A 189 -35.79 -16.70 3.85
CA ASP A 189 -36.34 -18.04 3.67
C ASP A 189 -36.02 -18.97 4.86
N SER A 190 -35.35 -18.46 5.90
CA SER A 190 -34.92 -19.26 7.06
C SER A 190 -36.07 -19.65 7.99
N GLY A 191 -37.19 -18.93 7.95
CA GLY A 191 -38.30 -19.10 8.88
C GLY A 191 -38.02 -18.62 10.31
N LEU A 192 -36.84 -18.04 10.56
CA LEU A 192 -36.43 -17.56 11.88
C LEU A 192 -36.94 -16.15 12.22
N PHE A 193 -37.41 -15.41 11.22
CA PHE A 193 -37.77 -14.00 11.35
C PHE A 193 -39.11 -13.72 10.70
N ASP A 194 -39.83 -12.76 11.28
CA ASP A 194 -40.84 -12.02 10.54
C ASP A 194 -40.15 -11.04 9.59
N ASN A 195 -40.34 -11.24 8.29
CA ASN A 195 -39.65 -10.49 7.24
C ASN A 195 -40.24 -9.09 7.02
N ASP A 196 -41.43 -8.81 7.55
CA ASP A 196 -42.11 -7.52 7.47
C ASP A 196 -41.95 -6.69 8.76
N LYS A 197 -41.51 -7.32 9.84
CA LYS A 197 -41.13 -6.66 11.09
C LYS A 197 -39.86 -5.80 10.92
N PRO A 198 -39.90 -4.50 11.27
CA PRO A 198 -38.71 -3.65 11.30
C PRO A 198 -37.65 -4.17 12.29
N LEU A 199 -36.37 -4.05 11.94
CA LEU A 199 -35.28 -4.57 12.76
C LEU A 199 -35.17 -3.91 14.15
N LYS A 200 -35.62 -2.67 14.31
CA LYS A 200 -35.66 -1.97 15.62
C LYS A 200 -36.57 -2.66 16.64
N ASP A 201 -37.56 -3.43 16.16
CA ASP A 201 -38.54 -4.12 16.99
C ASP A 201 -38.12 -5.58 17.27
N TYR A 202 -36.95 -6.00 16.77
CA TYR A 202 -36.42 -7.34 17.01
C TYR A 202 -36.09 -7.52 18.50
N SER A 203 -36.47 -8.67 19.03
CA SER A 203 -36.06 -9.12 20.34
C SER A 203 -34.53 -9.33 20.37
N PRO A 204 -33.88 -9.28 21.56
CA PRO A 204 -32.45 -9.55 21.67
C PRO A 204 -32.03 -10.90 21.07
N LYS A 205 -32.92 -11.91 21.14
CA LYS A 205 -32.68 -13.23 20.54
C LYS A 205 -32.73 -13.20 19.02
N GLU A 206 -33.72 -12.53 18.43
CA GLU A 206 -33.81 -12.34 16.96
C GLU A 206 -32.60 -11.55 16.45
N TRP A 207 -32.20 -10.48 17.15
CA TRP A 207 -31.02 -9.69 16.81
C TRP A 207 -29.73 -10.53 16.86
N GLN A 208 -29.55 -11.31 17.94
CA GLN A 208 -28.39 -12.18 18.10
C GLN A 208 -28.32 -13.22 16.98
N LEU A 209 -29.47 -13.80 16.61
CA LEU A 209 -29.54 -14.76 15.51
C LEU A 209 -29.16 -14.09 14.18
N LEU A 210 -29.78 -12.96 13.86
CA LEU A 210 -29.55 -12.25 12.61
C LEU A 210 -28.09 -11.80 12.46
N MET A 211 -27.50 -11.20 13.51
CA MET A 211 -26.20 -10.56 13.41
C MET A 211 -25.03 -11.53 13.67
N TYR A 212 -25.15 -12.43 14.65
CA TYR A 212 -24.00 -13.13 15.22
C TYR A 212 -24.12 -14.65 15.28
N ALA A 213 -25.22 -15.26 14.80
CA ALA A 213 -25.37 -16.70 14.89
C ALA A 213 -24.18 -17.45 14.26
N PRO A 214 -23.61 -18.46 14.94
CA PRO A 214 -22.61 -19.32 14.35
C PRO A 214 -23.21 -20.12 13.20
N GLN A 215 -22.34 -20.68 12.37
CA GLN A 215 -22.78 -21.51 11.25
C GLN A 215 -23.44 -22.80 11.78
N GLN A 216 -24.70 -23.02 11.45
CA GLN A 216 -25.51 -24.12 11.98
C GLN A 216 -26.52 -24.67 10.96
N GLN A 217 -26.94 -25.93 11.15
CA GLN A 217 -28.06 -26.52 10.43
C GLN A 217 -29.38 -26.03 11.03
N LEU A 218 -30.39 -25.83 10.19
CA LEU A 218 -31.75 -25.55 10.66
C LEU A 218 -32.50 -26.88 10.74
N HIS A 219 -32.89 -27.27 11.96
CA HIS A 219 -33.60 -28.54 12.19
C HIS A 219 -35.05 -28.48 11.68
N ASP A 220 -35.74 -27.35 11.86
CA ASP A 220 -37.13 -27.14 11.44
C ASP A 220 -37.21 -26.13 10.28
N ALA A 221 -36.45 -26.38 9.22
CA ALA A 221 -36.33 -25.44 8.12
C ALA A 221 -37.61 -25.44 7.23
N PRO A 222 -38.10 -24.26 6.81
CA PRO A 222 -39.23 -24.18 5.88
C PRO A 222 -38.94 -24.85 4.52
N PRO A 223 -39.96 -25.20 3.72
CA PRO A 223 -39.76 -25.77 2.38
C PRO A 223 -38.95 -24.88 1.42
N ALA A 224 -38.99 -23.56 1.63
CA ALA A 224 -38.20 -22.58 0.88
C ALA A 224 -36.70 -22.62 1.23
N TRP A 225 -36.32 -23.21 2.37
CA TRP A 225 -34.93 -23.37 2.78
C TRP A 225 -34.22 -24.44 1.96
N HIS A 226 -33.04 -24.11 1.46
CA HIS A 226 -32.25 -25.06 0.68
C HIS A 226 -31.69 -26.17 1.58
N LYS A 227 -31.96 -27.44 1.25
CA LYS A 227 -31.67 -28.63 2.10
C LYS A 227 -30.22 -28.75 2.58
N THR A 228 -29.24 -28.31 1.80
CA THR A 228 -27.80 -28.37 2.15
C THR A 228 -27.26 -27.10 2.80
N ALA A 229 -28.10 -26.09 3.02
CA ALA A 229 -27.65 -24.78 3.44
C ALA A 229 -27.53 -24.65 4.95
N LEU A 230 -26.43 -24.02 5.36
CA LEU A 230 -26.18 -23.64 6.73
C LEU A 230 -26.63 -22.20 6.96
N TYR A 231 -27.35 -22.00 8.06
CA TYR A 231 -27.66 -20.69 8.57
C TYR A 231 -26.43 -20.10 9.26
N GLU A 232 -26.21 -18.80 9.11
CA GLU A 232 -25.08 -18.08 9.70
C GLU A 232 -25.48 -16.60 9.73
N GLY A 233 -25.20 -15.93 10.85
CA GLY A 233 -25.49 -14.50 11.02
C GLY A 233 -24.72 -13.62 10.02
N ILE A 234 -25.14 -12.37 9.90
CA ILE A 234 -24.59 -11.42 8.94
C ILE A 234 -23.09 -11.19 9.22
N ILE A 235 -22.69 -10.92 10.46
CA ILE A 235 -21.29 -10.59 10.78
C ILE A 235 -20.33 -11.75 10.51
N PRO A 236 -20.56 -12.98 11.03
CA PRO A 236 -19.70 -14.12 10.70
C PRO A 236 -19.63 -14.39 9.19
N ARG A 237 -20.76 -14.26 8.48
CA ARG A 237 -20.80 -14.46 7.03
C ARG A 237 -19.97 -13.44 6.27
N ILE A 238 -20.09 -12.16 6.61
CA ILE A 238 -19.30 -11.10 5.97
C ILE A 238 -17.81 -11.32 6.26
N ARG A 239 -17.47 -11.65 7.51
CA ARG A 239 -16.08 -11.93 7.89
C ARG A 239 -15.49 -13.11 7.11
N ARG A 240 -16.23 -14.21 6.99
CA ARG A 240 -15.79 -15.44 6.34
C ARG A 240 -15.74 -15.33 4.81
N SER A 241 -16.72 -14.65 4.21
CA SER A 241 -16.98 -14.77 2.77
C SER A 241 -16.81 -13.49 1.95
N ILE A 242 -16.68 -12.33 2.58
CA ILE A 242 -16.68 -11.02 1.90
C ILE A 242 -15.43 -10.19 2.21
N LEU A 243 -14.87 -10.26 3.42
CA LEU A 243 -13.62 -9.57 3.74
C LEU A 243 -12.55 -9.94 2.70
N HIS A 244 -11.97 -8.92 2.08
CA HIS A 244 -10.97 -8.99 1.00
C HIS A 244 -11.46 -9.44 -0.40
N LYS A 245 -12.77 -9.53 -0.67
CA LYS A 245 -13.31 -9.85 -2.01
C LYS A 245 -13.74 -8.63 -2.83
N ALA A 246 -13.98 -8.83 -4.13
CA ALA A 246 -14.46 -7.80 -5.07
C ALA A 246 -15.74 -7.10 -4.58
N GLU A 247 -16.63 -7.84 -3.94
CA GLU A 247 -17.90 -7.34 -3.37
C GLU A 247 -17.69 -6.24 -2.33
N ALA A 248 -16.65 -6.36 -1.48
CA ALA A 248 -16.28 -5.32 -0.52
C ALA A 248 -15.83 -4.02 -1.22
N LYS A 249 -15.09 -4.15 -2.34
CA LYS A 249 -14.68 -2.99 -3.16
C LYS A 249 -15.89 -2.29 -3.80
N HIS A 250 -16.86 -3.07 -4.31
CA HIS A 250 -18.09 -2.53 -4.90
C HIS A 250 -18.95 -1.81 -3.87
N HIS A 251 -19.08 -2.33 -2.65
CA HIS A 251 -19.81 -1.65 -1.59
C HIS A 251 -19.16 -0.31 -1.21
N ARG A 252 -17.83 -0.29 -1.06
CA ARG A 252 -17.08 0.94 -0.79
C ARG A 252 -17.28 2.00 -1.88
N ALA A 253 -17.29 1.59 -3.15
CA ALA A 253 -17.56 2.49 -4.27
C ALA A 253 -18.98 3.06 -4.27
N ARG A 254 -19.97 2.33 -3.72
CA ARG A 254 -21.35 2.82 -3.56
C ARG A 254 -21.47 3.88 -2.47
N LEU A 255 -20.73 3.76 -1.37
CA LEU A 255 -20.76 4.74 -0.27
C LEU A 255 -20.08 6.07 -0.64
N LEU A 256 -19.21 6.08 -1.66
CA LEU A 256 -18.51 7.26 -2.15
C LEU A 256 -19.27 8.02 -3.25
N LYS A 257 -20.46 7.57 -3.63
CA LYS A 257 -21.37 8.22 -4.58
C LYS A 257 -22.52 8.88 -3.83
#